data_AF-A0A8T0AQG6-F1
#
_entry.id   AF-A0A8T0AQG6-F1
#
_cell.length_a   1.000
_cell.length_b   1.000
_cell.length_c   1.000
_cell.angle_alpha   90.00
_cell.angle_beta   90.00
_cell.angle_gamma   90.00
#
_symmetry.space_group_name_H-M   'P 1'
#
loop_
_entity.id
_entity.type
_entity.pdbx_description
1 polymer ?
#
loop_
_entity_poly.entity_id
_entity_poly.type
_entity_poly.pdbx_seq_one_letter_code
_entity_poly.pdbx_strand_id
1 'polypeptide(L)'
;MSSLADVLIIGGQGGDPFDFNGIGNGATITKIWVWAGGWQIKAIKVWLNDGQSKQFGRENGKFSEFIFEDGEHFTSLSLWGNGAGTRLGAIRFTTNRSRVFFPKMTSWELKTEYPVDVGSGICLGIMGRSGSDVDSLGFIFINTIRYTELTGVTYPTLHDETPIVAVDEIKSMTYQNNTTEVLKYTFDTATKITKKSSWSVTNKTESSFCIEVKAGIPNILEISGGFSYTMGTERSYTLEFTEEKTESFSFTITVPPGKTVDAIVTIGWANIDLPYTGTVKITCVNGSVLQFPTSGTYKGINYTKAKIVVNESTKMLAADPKAENEVT
;
A
#
# COMPACT_ATOMS: atom_id res chain seq x y z
N MET A 1 -21.92 -19.17 0.31
CA MET A 1 -22.04 -17.78 0.83
C MET A 1 -21.28 -16.86 -0.10
N SER A 2 -21.84 -15.69 -0.41
CA SER A 2 -21.28 -14.72 -1.37
C SER A 2 -20.42 -13.67 -0.67
N SER A 3 -19.37 -13.21 -1.35
CA SER A 3 -18.53 -12.06 -0.94
C SER A 3 -19.16 -10.71 -1.26
N LEU A 4 -20.25 -10.72 -2.03
CA LEU A 4 -21.10 -9.56 -2.28
C LEU A 4 -22.30 -9.58 -1.34
N ALA A 5 -22.80 -8.41 -0.98
CA ALA A 5 -24.12 -8.27 -0.38
C ALA A 5 -25.19 -8.65 -1.43
N ASP A 6 -26.39 -9.03 -0.97
CA ASP A 6 -27.48 -9.36 -1.87
C ASP A 6 -27.89 -8.13 -2.69
N VAL A 7 -27.78 -8.22 -4.01
CA VAL A 7 -28.05 -7.10 -4.90
C VAL A 7 -29.56 -6.95 -5.10
N LEU A 8 -30.13 -5.90 -4.51
CA LEU A 8 -31.53 -5.54 -4.72
C LEU A 8 -31.69 -4.63 -5.94
N ILE A 9 -32.26 -5.17 -7.02
CA ILE A 9 -32.56 -4.44 -8.25
C ILE A 9 -34.01 -3.94 -8.21
N ILE A 10 -34.20 -2.62 -8.32
CA ILE A 10 -35.53 -1.98 -8.27
C ILE A 10 -35.84 -1.32 -9.61
N GLY A 11 -37.05 -1.56 -10.13
CA GLY A 11 -37.58 -0.95 -11.34
C GLY A 11 -38.44 -1.91 -12.17
N GLY A 12 -38.45 -1.72 -13.49
CA GLY A 12 -39.15 -2.57 -14.45
C GLY A 12 -38.24 -3.54 -15.20
N GLN A 13 -38.89 -4.33 -16.07
CA GLN A 13 -38.26 -5.40 -16.86
C GLN A 13 -37.88 -4.99 -18.30
N GLY A 14 -38.14 -3.74 -18.68
CA GLY A 14 -37.77 -3.22 -20.00
C GLY A 14 -36.26 -2.99 -20.15
N GLY A 15 -35.87 -2.42 -21.29
CA GLY A 15 -34.47 -2.08 -21.59
C GLY A 15 -33.54 -3.29 -21.74
N ASP A 16 -32.28 -3.02 -22.04
CA ASP A 16 -31.23 -4.02 -22.16
C ASP A 16 -30.48 -4.18 -20.83
N PRO A 17 -30.10 -5.41 -20.44
CA PRO A 17 -29.34 -5.63 -19.23
C PRO A 17 -27.95 -5.01 -19.31
N PHE A 18 -27.47 -4.50 -18.19
CA PHE A 18 -26.09 -4.07 -18.02
C PHE A 18 -25.52 -4.51 -16.69
N ASP A 19 -24.21 -4.71 -16.67
CA ASP A 19 -23.40 -4.94 -15.49
C ASP A 19 -22.10 -4.15 -15.65
N PHE A 20 -21.83 -3.23 -14.73
CA PHE A 20 -20.64 -2.37 -14.75
C PHE A 20 -20.06 -2.28 -13.35
N ASN A 21 -18.97 -3.00 -13.14
CA ASN A 21 -18.39 -3.21 -11.83
C ASN A 21 -16.87 -3.41 -11.88
N GLY A 22 -16.23 -3.27 -10.72
CA GLY A 22 -14.82 -3.53 -10.49
C GLY A 22 -14.53 -4.83 -9.73
N ILE A 23 -15.40 -5.85 -9.79
CA ILE A 23 -15.20 -7.11 -9.04
C ILE A 23 -13.84 -7.75 -9.37
N GLY A 24 -13.43 -7.71 -10.64
CA GLY A 24 -12.19 -8.35 -11.11
C GLY A 24 -10.89 -7.63 -10.75
N ASN A 25 -10.95 -6.35 -10.34
CA ASN A 25 -9.75 -5.51 -10.09
C ASN A 25 -9.85 -4.64 -8.82
N GLY A 26 -10.91 -4.83 -8.02
CA GLY A 26 -11.16 -4.06 -6.81
C GLY A 26 -11.60 -2.61 -7.05
N ALA A 27 -11.99 -2.25 -8.27
CA ALA A 27 -12.39 -0.88 -8.56
C ALA A 27 -13.74 -0.53 -7.90
N THR A 28 -13.84 0.67 -7.34
CA THR A 28 -15.01 1.17 -6.60
C THR A 28 -15.54 2.46 -7.22
N ILE A 29 -16.83 2.75 -7.00
CA ILE A 29 -17.46 3.97 -7.50
C ILE A 29 -16.84 5.20 -6.83
N THR A 30 -16.43 6.18 -7.64
CA THR A 30 -15.88 7.47 -7.18
C THR A 30 -16.80 8.65 -7.50
N LYS A 31 -17.67 8.51 -8.50
CA LYS A 31 -18.58 9.57 -8.92
C LYS A 31 -19.86 9.01 -9.53
N ILE A 32 -20.98 9.69 -9.27
CA ILE A 32 -22.29 9.38 -9.83
C ILE A 32 -22.95 10.66 -10.34
N TRP A 33 -23.42 10.64 -11.58
CA TRP A 33 -24.38 11.62 -12.13
C TRP A 33 -25.72 10.95 -12.35
N VAL A 34 -26.80 11.64 -11.99
CA VAL A 34 -28.17 11.15 -12.19
C VAL A 34 -29.03 12.24 -12.81
N TRP A 35 -29.71 11.90 -13.90
CA TRP A 35 -30.72 12.74 -14.53
C TRP A 35 -32.11 12.21 -14.17
N ALA A 36 -32.96 13.06 -13.62
CA ALA A 36 -34.34 12.72 -13.30
C ALA A 36 -35.31 13.31 -14.33
N GLY A 37 -36.30 12.52 -14.73
CA GLY A 37 -37.46 12.94 -15.51
C GLY A 37 -38.71 13.06 -14.65
N GLY A 38 -39.85 13.31 -15.29
CA GLY A 38 -41.13 13.47 -14.59
C GLY A 38 -41.57 12.22 -13.83
N TRP A 39 -41.33 11.04 -14.38
CA TRP A 39 -41.83 9.77 -13.83
C TRP A 39 -40.75 8.68 -13.75
N GLN A 40 -39.48 9.04 -13.95
CA GLN A 40 -38.37 8.08 -13.98
C GLN A 40 -37.02 8.73 -13.65
N ILE A 41 -36.03 7.90 -13.37
CA ILE A 41 -34.63 8.24 -13.60
C ILE A 41 -34.32 8.05 -15.10
N LYS A 42 -33.89 9.13 -15.75
CA LYS A 42 -33.62 9.20 -17.18
C LYS A 42 -32.30 8.54 -17.55
N ALA A 43 -31.25 8.90 -16.82
CA ALA A 43 -29.93 8.35 -17.04
C ALA A 43 -29.14 8.34 -15.73
N ILE A 44 -28.15 7.47 -15.69
CA ILE A 44 -27.13 7.43 -14.66
C ILE A 44 -25.77 7.27 -15.34
N LYS A 45 -24.78 8.04 -14.90
CA LYS A 45 -23.38 7.87 -15.30
C LYS A 45 -22.54 7.64 -14.06
N VAL A 46 -21.69 6.63 -14.10
CA VAL A 46 -20.84 6.23 -12.98
C VAL A 46 -19.38 6.21 -13.41
N TRP A 47 -18.49 6.55 -12.49
CA TRP A 47 -17.04 6.46 -12.65
C TRP A 47 -16.48 5.54 -11.57
N LEU A 48 -15.53 4.71 -11.96
CA LEU A 48 -14.74 3.90 -11.05
C LEU A 48 -13.36 4.53 -10.81
N ASN A 49 -12.69 4.18 -9.72
CA ASN A 49 -11.33 4.61 -9.37
C ASN A 49 -10.23 4.06 -10.29
N ASP A 50 -10.55 3.14 -11.21
CA ASP A 50 -9.64 2.67 -12.27
C ASP A 50 -9.71 3.53 -13.55
N GLY A 51 -10.49 4.62 -13.53
CA GLY A 51 -10.66 5.56 -14.64
C GLY A 51 -11.79 5.19 -15.60
N GLN A 52 -12.40 4.00 -15.48
CA GLN A 52 -13.54 3.63 -16.30
C GLN A 52 -14.77 4.49 -15.96
N SER A 53 -15.58 4.78 -16.98
CA SER A 53 -16.88 5.41 -16.79
C SER A 53 -17.88 4.98 -17.85
N LYS A 54 -19.16 4.89 -17.46
CA LYS A 54 -20.21 4.49 -18.38
C LYS A 54 -21.55 5.13 -18.01
N GLN A 55 -22.33 5.47 -19.03
CA GLN A 55 -23.69 6.00 -18.89
C GLN A 55 -24.72 4.95 -19.33
N PHE A 56 -25.84 4.92 -18.63
CA PHE A 56 -27.01 4.09 -18.91
C PHE A 56 -28.24 4.97 -18.97
N GLY A 57 -29.12 4.73 -19.94
CA GLY A 57 -30.23 5.64 -20.27
C GLY A 57 -29.80 6.84 -21.14
N ARG A 58 -30.78 7.65 -21.54
CA ARG A 58 -30.54 8.86 -22.35
C ARG A 58 -30.73 10.11 -21.51
N GLU A 59 -29.68 10.91 -21.41
CA GLU A 59 -29.66 12.14 -20.63
C GLU A 59 -30.66 13.17 -21.16
N ASN A 60 -31.28 13.89 -20.24
CA ASN A 60 -32.11 15.04 -20.56
C ASN A 60 -32.18 15.98 -19.34
N GLY A 61 -31.99 17.28 -19.56
CA GLY A 61 -32.03 18.29 -18.50
C GLY A 61 -30.80 18.29 -17.58
N LYS A 62 -30.98 18.85 -16.38
CA LYS A 62 -29.91 18.95 -15.35
C LYS A 62 -29.69 17.61 -14.67
N PHE A 63 -28.46 17.36 -14.24
CA PHE A 63 -28.12 16.21 -13.39
C PHE A 63 -27.85 16.65 -11.95
N SER A 64 -28.01 15.69 -11.04
CA SER A 64 -27.44 15.72 -9.71
C SER A 64 -26.11 14.98 -9.72
N GLU A 65 -25.10 15.51 -9.04
CA GLU A 65 -23.77 14.91 -8.92
C GLU A 65 -23.46 14.54 -7.47
N PHE A 66 -22.76 13.43 -7.30
CA PHE A 66 -22.07 13.09 -6.07
C PHE A 66 -20.66 12.59 -6.39
N ILE A 67 -19.65 13.17 -5.73
CA ILE A 67 -18.24 12.75 -5.82
C ILE A 67 -17.83 12.24 -4.46
N PHE A 68 -17.43 10.98 -4.38
CA PHE A 68 -16.95 10.37 -3.14
C PHE A 68 -15.56 10.91 -2.80
N GLU A 69 -15.37 11.30 -1.54
CA GLU A 69 -14.06 11.61 -0.99
C GLU A 69 -13.29 10.32 -0.68
N ASP A 70 -11.96 10.39 -0.59
CA ASP A 70 -11.14 9.23 -0.22
C ASP A 70 -11.62 8.64 1.13
N GLY A 71 -11.89 7.34 1.15
CA GLY A 71 -12.44 6.60 2.30
C GLY A 71 -13.92 6.83 2.61
N GLU A 72 -14.63 7.59 1.77
CA GLU A 72 -16.07 7.74 1.90
C GLU A 72 -16.83 6.55 1.30
N HIS A 73 -17.77 6.01 2.07
CA HIS A 73 -18.56 4.85 1.68
C HIS A 73 -20.01 4.98 2.14
N PHE A 74 -20.89 4.15 1.60
CA PHE A 74 -22.31 4.16 1.89
C PHE A 74 -22.57 3.66 3.31
N THR A 75 -23.43 4.35 4.05
CA THR A 75 -23.99 3.86 5.34
C THR A 75 -25.44 3.45 5.20
N SER A 76 -26.13 3.95 4.18
CA SER A 76 -27.49 3.54 3.82
C SER A 76 -27.75 3.81 2.35
N LEU A 77 -28.59 2.98 1.74
CA LEU A 77 -29.12 3.17 0.40
C LEU A 77 -30.59 2.76 0.40
N SER A 78 -31.41 3.57 -0.25
CA SER A 78 -32.80 3.26 -0.56
C SER A 78 -33.07 3.53 -2.03
N LEU A 79 -33.85 2.65 -2.63
CA LEU A 79 -34.30 2.77 -4.01
C LEU A 79 -35.83 2.84 -4.04
N TRP A 80 -36.36 3.51 -5.05
CA TRP A 80 -37.79 3.53 -5.33
C TRP A 80 -38.02 3.16 -6.78
N GLY A 81 -39.02 2.34 -7.05
CA GLY A 81 -39.63 2.29 -8.37
C GLY A 81 -40.44 3.56 -8.63
N ASN A 82 -40.82 3.80 -9.87
CA ASN A 82 -41.72 4.91 -10.22
C ASN A 82 -43.18 4.72 -9.74
N GLY A 83 -43.49 3.66 -8.99
CA GLY A 83 -44.83 3.38 -8.49
C GLY A 83 -45.78 2.70 -9.49
N ALA A 84 -45.36 2.51 -10.75
CA ALA A 84 -46.02 1.63 -11.74
C ALA A 84 -45.25 0.32 -11.97
N GLY A 85 -44.05 0.17 -11.39
CA GLY A 85 -43.20 -1.01 -11.57
C GLY A 85 -42.53 -1.09 -12.95
N THR A 86 -42.39 0.04 -13.65
CA THR A 86 -41.85 0.07 -15.02
C THR A 86 -40.49 0.76 -15.13
N ARG A 87 -40.13 1.63 -14.19
CA ARG A 87 -38.84 2.35 -14.14
C ARG A 87 -38.34 2.49 -12.72
N LEU A 88 -37.05 2.78 -12.59
CA LEU A 88 -36.49 3.38 -11.37
C LEU A 88 -37.03 4.80 -11.21
N GLY A 89 -37.45 5.16 -9.99
CA GLY A 89 -38.05 6.46 -9.65
C GLY A 89 -37.18 7.35 -8.78
N ALA A 90 -36.35 6.78 -7.89
CA ALA A 90 -35.41 7.56 -7.07
C ALA A 90 -34.26 6.71 -6.52
N ILE A 91 -33.19 7.40 -6.15
CA ILE A 91 -32.02 6.86 -5.47
C ILE A 91 -31.74 7.78 -4.27
N ARG A 92 -31.69 7.22 -3.06
CA ARG A 92 -31.27 7.98 -1.88
C ARG A 92 -30.16 7.24 -1.16
N PHE A 93 -29.06 7.89 -0.88
CA PHE A 93 -28.05 7.32 0.01
C PHE A 93 -27.47 8.35 0.97
N THR A 94 -26.92 7.82 2.06
CA THR A 94 -26.12 8.57 3.03
C THR A 94 -24.75 7.92 3.12
N THR A 95 -23.72 8.72 3.36
CA THR A 95 -22.35 8.24 3.52
C THR A 95 -21.89 8.26 4.97
N ASN A 96 -20.73 7.67 5.25
CA ASN A 96 -20.03 7.75 6.55
C ASN A 96 -19.55 9.17 6.89
N ARG A 97 -19.66 10.13 5.96
CA ARG A 97 -19.43 11.56 6.18
C ARG A 97 -20.73 12.35 6.38
N SER A 98 -21.85 11.65 6.61
CA SER A 98 -23.19 12.23 6.78
C SER A 98 -23.67 13.06 5.58
N ARG A 99 -23.07 12.88 4.40
CA ARG A 99 -23.49 13.53 3.15
C ARG A 99 -24.64 12.74 2.55
N VAL A 100 -25.62 13.43 1.98
CA VAL A 100 -26.84 12.82 1.42
C VAL A 100 -26.96 13.15 -0.06
N PHE A 101 -27.28 12.13 -0.85
CA PHE A 101 -27.62 12.28 -2.26
C PHE A 101 -29.03 11.73 -2.51
N PHE A 102 -29.90 12.52 -3.16
CA PHE A 102 -31.30 12.12 -3.36
C PHE A 102 -31.93 12.61 -4.67
N PRO A 103 -31.41 12.20 -5.85
CA PRO A 103 -32.13 12.39 -7.10
C PRO A 103 -33.41 11.56 -7.14
N LYS A 104 -34.51 12.19 -7.56
CA LYS A 104 -35.83 11.58 -7.69
C LYS A 104 -36.60 12.16 -8.85
N MET A 105 -37.55 11.39 -9.37
CA MET A 105 -38.51 11.84 -10.37
C MET A 105 -39.26 13.10 -9.91
N THR A 106 -39.61 13.96 -10.86
CA THR A 106 -40.03 15.35 -10.56
C THR A 106 -41.53 15.60 -10.60
N SER A 107 -42.32 14.68 -11.17
CA SER A 107 -43.77 14.85 -11.32
C SER A 107 -44.57 13.79 -10.57
N TRP A 108 -44.13 12.54 -10.58
CA TRP A 108 -44.81 11.45 -9.87
C TRP A 108 -44.32 11.36 -8.42
N GLU A 109 -45.21 10.95 -7.52
CA GLU A 109 -44.88 10.79 -6.10
C GLU A 109 -44.18 9.46 -5.82
N LEU A 110 -43.25 9.48 -4.86
CA LEU A 110 -42.60 8.27 -4.37
C LEU A 110 -43.60 7.44 -3.57
N LYS A 111 -43.67 6.13 -3.87
CA LYS A 111 -44.49 5.16 -3.15
C LYS A 111 -43.61 4.34 -2.20
N THR A 112 -43.53 3.03 -2.41
CA THR A 112 -42.75 2.11 -1.60
C THR A 112 -41.25 2.41 -1.68
N GLU A 113 -40.65 2.66 -0.53
CA GLU A 113 -39.20 2.67 -0.32
C GLU A 113 -38.68 1.25 -0.20
N TYR A 114 -37.56 0.98 -0.87
CA TYR A 114 -36.85 -0.29 -0.76
C TYR A 114 -35.45 -0.02 -0.17
N PRO A 115 -35.28 -0.17 1.15
CA PRO A 115 -33.97 -0.13 1.79
C PRO A 115 -33.09 -1.26 1.26
N VAL A 116 -31.83 -0.96 0.97
CA VAL A 116 -30.84 -1.89 0.45
C VAL A 116 -29.82 -2.19 1.55
N ASP A 117 -29.48 -3.46 1.73
CA ASP A 117 -28.33 -3.84 2.55
C ASP A 117 -27.04 -3.45 1.82
N VAL A 118 -26.33 -2.47 2.38
CA VAL A 118 -25.07 -1.96 1.81
C VAL A 118 -23.86 -2.79 2.22
N GLY A 119 -24.01 -3.81 3.08
CA GLY A 119 -22.91 -4.65 3.55
C GLY A 119 -21.80 -3.83 4.21
N SER A 120 -20.64 -3.76 3.57
CA SER A 120 -19.51 -2.92 4.00
C SER A 120 -19.64 -1.44 3.66
N GLY A 121 -20.60 -1.07 2.81
CA GLY A 121 -20.73 0.27 2.23
C GLY A 121 -19.85 0.52 1.01
N ILE A 122 -18.90 -0.38 0.71
CA ILE A 122 -17.97 -0.24 -0.41
C ILE A 122 -18.66 -0.73 -1.69
N CYS A 123 -18.96 0.21 -2.59
CA CYS A 123 -19.68 -0.05 -3.82
C CYS A 123 -18.72 -0.32 -5.00
N LEU A 124 -18.77 -1.54 -5.54
CA LEU A 124 -17.97 -1.98 -6.68
C LEU A 124 -18.57 -1.56 -8.03
N GLY A 125 -19.83 -1.13 -8.07
CA GLY A 125 -20.49 -0.83 -9.33
C GLY A 125 -22.00 -0.88 -9.27
N ILE A 126 -22.60 -0.92 -10.46
CA ILE A 126 -24.04 -0.99 -10.67
C ILE A 126 -24.41 -2.05 -11.70
N MET A 127 -25.59 -2.62 -11.55
CA MET A 127 -26.21 -3.47 -12.57
C MET A 127 -27.69 -3.18 -12.68
N GLY A 128 -28.30 -3.57 -13.79
CA GLY A 128 -29.72 -3.30 -14.02
C GLY A 128 -30.09 -3.42 -15.48
N ARG A 129 -31.09 -2.63 -15.88
CA ARG A 129 -31.57 -2.57 -17.26
C ARG A 129 -31.80 -1.13 -17.70
N SER A 130 -31.47 -0.80 -18.94
CA SER A 130 -31.70 0.54 -19.48
C SER A 130 -31.98 0.54 -20.97
N GLY A 131 -32.76 1.51 -21.42
CA GLY A 131 -32.95 1.87 -22.82
C GLY A 131 -32.93 3.38 -22.98
N SER A 132 -34.09 3.98 -23.27
CA SER A 132 -34.24 5.44 -23.25
C SER A 132 -34.19 6.03 -21.83
N ASP A 133 -34.52 5.22 -20.83
CA ASP A 133 -34.54 5.56 -19.41
C ASP A 133 -33.77 4.48 -18.63
N VAL A 134 -33.63 4.65 -17.31
CA VAL A 134 -33.19 3.56 -16.41
C VAL A 134 -34.41 2.73 -16.02
N ASP A 135 -34.54 1.55 -16.64
CA ASP A 135 -35.63 0.61 -16.39
C ASP A 135 -35.54 0.03 -14.98
N SER A 136 -34.35 -0.46 -14.60
CA SER A 136 -34.08 -0.93 -13.24
C SER A 136 -32.60 -0.78 -12.87
N LEU A 137 -32.31 -0.71 -11.58
CA LEU A 137 -30.96 -0.51 -11.05
C LEU A 137 -30.79 -1.21 -9.69
N GLY A 138 -29.61 -1.79 -9.48
CA GLY A 138 -29.08 -2.22 -8.20
C GLY A 138 -27.63 -1.80 -8.06
N PHE A 139 -27.18 -1.65 -6.81
CA PHE A 139 -25.79 -1.32 -6.47
C PHE A 139 -25.09 -2.57 -5.96
N ILE A 140 -23.85 -2.76 -6.35
CA ILE A 140 -23.06 -3.95 -6.02
C ILE A 140 -22.15 -3.58 -4.85
N PHE A 141 -22.41 -4.13 -3.68
CA PHE A 141 -21.61 -3.90 -2.48
C PHE A 141 -20.81 -5.13 -2.09
N ILE A 142 -19.61 -4.92 -1.56
CA ILE A 142 -18.89 -5.97 -0.85
C ILE A 142 -19.64 -6.24 0.46
N ASN A 143 -19.81 -7.52 0.80
CA ASN A 143 -20.40 -7.93 2.07
C ASN A 143 -19.55 -7.42 3.25
N THR A 144 -20.07 -7.43 4.47
CA THR A 144 -19.36 -6.89 5.65
C THR A 144 -17.96 -7.50 5.76
N ILE A 145 -16.94 -6.63 5.68
CA ILE A 145 -15.53 -7.02 5.64
C ILE A 145 -15.06 -7.33 7.06
N ARG A 146 -14.35 -8.45 7.21
CA ARG A 146 -13.66 -8.81 8.45
C ARG A 146 -12.23 -8.28 8.45
N TYR A 147 -11.48 -8.54 7.38
CA TYR A 147 -10.12 -8.05 7.17
C TYR A 147 -9.74 -8.11 5.69
N THR A 148 -8.71 -7.33 5.30
CA THR A 148 -8.16 -7.29 3.94
C THR A 148 -6.66 -7.48 3.99
N GLU A 149 -6.14 -8.35 3.12
CA GLU A 149 -4.72 -8.69 3.07
C GLU A 149 -4.16 -8.56 1.64
N LEU A 150 -2.95 -8.03 1.50
CA LEU A 150 -2.12 -8.19 0.31
C LEU A 150 -1.22 -9.40 0.52
N THR A 151 -1.38 -10.42 -0.32
CA THR A 151 -0.68 -11.71 -0.20
C THR A 151 -0.04 -12.12 -1.52
N GLY A 152 0.82 -13.15 -1.49
CA GLY A 152 1.47 -13.65 -2.70
C GLY A 152 2.37 -12.61 -3.37
N VAL A 153 2.98 -11.73 -2.57
CA VAL A 153 3.83 -10.65 -3.06
C VAL A 153 5.11 -11.23 -3.65
N THR A 154 5.41 -10.84 -4.89
CA THR A 154 6.66 -11.19 -5.58
C THR A 154 7.30 -9.95 -6.18
N TYR A 155 8.63 -9.97 -6.31
CA TYR A 155 9.44 -8.89 -6.86
C TYR A 155 10.12 -9.38 -8.14
N PRO A 156 9.53 -9.19 -9.32
CA PRO A 156 9.99 -9.86 -10.54
C PRO A 156 11.42 -9.52 -10.95
N THR A 157 11.87 -8.29 -10.67
CA THR A 157 13.21 -7.79 -11.04
C THR A 157 14.24 -7.89 -9.91
N LEU A 158 13.91 -8.54 -8.78
CA LEU A 158 14.75 -8.58 -7.57
C LEU A 158 16.19 -9.03 -7.86
N HIS A 159 16.36 -9.99 -8.77
CA HIS A 159 17.66 -10.57 -9.11
C HIS A 159 18.33 -9.92 -10.33
N ASP A 160 17.61 -9.08 -11.06
CA ASP A 160 18.13 -8.34 -12.22
C ASP A 160 18.75 -7.01 -11.82
N GLU A 161 18.38 -6.50 -10.64
CA GLU A 161 18.83 -5.20 -10.13
C GLU A 161 19.94 -5.33 -9.10
N THR A 162 20.90 -4.40 -9.16
CA THR A 162 22.00 -4.29 -8.19
C THR A 162 21.73 -3.11 -7.25
N PRO A 163 21.69 -3.32 -5.92
CA PRO A 163 21.48 -2.23 -4.96
C PRO A 163 22.59 -1.18 -5.01
N ILE A 164 22.20 0.09 -5.03
CA ILE A 164 23.11 1.22 -4.88
C ILE A 164 23.26 1.52 -3.38
N VAL A 165 24.38 1.08 -2.80
CA VAL A 165 24.64 1.19 -1.36
C VAL A 165 25.47 2.44 -1.05
N ALA A 166 24.93 3.33 -0.24
CA ALA A 166 25.67 4.42 0.40
C ALA A 166 26.26 3.91 1.72
N VAL A 167 27.46 4.38 2.07
CA VAL A 167 28.17 3.95 3.28
C VAL A 167 28.35 5.12 4.23
N ASP A 168 27.87 4.95 5.45
CA ASP A 168 28.04 5.91 6.53
C ASP A 168 29.10 5.43 7.52
N GLU A 169 29.92 6.36 8.02
CA GLU A 169 30.77 6.13 9.17
C GLU A 169 29.95 6.28 10.46
N ILE A 170 29.98 5.25 11.32
CA ILE A 170 29.33 5.28 12.63
C ILE A 170 30.28 5.87 13.67
N LYS A 171 31.53 5.39 13.69
CA LYS A 171 32.54 5.76 14.69
C LYS A 171 33.93 5.39 14.18
N SER A 172 34.91 6.23 14.50
CA SER A 172 36.33 5.98 14.23
C SER A 172 37.17 6.12 15.51
N MET A 173 38.22 5.30 15.64
CA MET A 173 39.21 5.38 16.74
C MET A 173 40.59 4.91 16.27
N THR A 174 41.63 5.60 16.75
CA THR A 174 43.03 5.23 16.53
C THR A 174 43.60 4.54 17.77
N TYR A 175 44.30 3.42 17.55
CA TYR A 175 45.01 2.67 18.58
C TYR A 175 46.50 2.65 18.28
N GLN A 176 47.33 2.79 19.31
CA GLN A 176 48.79 2.76 19.18
C GLN A 176 49.38 1.72 20.11
N ASN A 177 50.30 0.92 19.58
CA ASN A 177 51.04 -0.07 20.35
C ASN A 177 52.53 0.25 20.32
N ASN A 178 53.02 0.86 21.39
CA ASN A 178 54.44 1.18 21.59
C ASN A 178 55.19 0.08 22.34
N THR A 179 54.60 -1.10 22.49
CA THR A 179 55.18 -2.25 23.18
C THR A 179 55.73 -3.28 22.18
N THR A 180 56.40 -4.31 22.69
CA THR A 180 56.90 -5.46 21.91
C THR A 180 55.88 -6.58 21.74
N GLU A 181 54.75 -6.51 22.43
CA GLU A 181 53.71 -7.55 22.44
C GLU A 181 52.47 -7.11 21.66
N VAL A 182 51.69 -8.06 21.14
CA VAL A 182 50.43 -7.74 20.43
C VAL A 182 49.36 -7.28 21.43
N LEU A 183 48.74 -6.11 21.18
CA LEU A 183 47.63 -5.62 21.99
C LEU A 183 46.28 -5.92 21.33
N LYS A 184 45.27 -6.19 22.15
CA LYS A 184 43.88 -6.41 21.70
C LYS A 184 42.94 -5.46 22.43
N TYR A 185 42.03 -4.84 21.67
CA TYR A 185 41.01 -3.93 22.19
C TYR A 185 39.63 -4.39 21.74
N THR A 186 38.62 -4.11 22.56
CA THR A 186 37.21 -4.21 22.16
C THR A 186 36.75 -2.84 21.67
N PHE A 187 36.19 -2.79 20.47
CA PHE A 187 35.58 -1.61 19.88
C PHE A 187 34.06 -1.79 19.90
N ASP A 188 33.41 -1.15 20.87
CA ASP A 188 31.96 -1.14 20.99
C ASP A 188 31.37 0.17 20.45
N THR A 189 30.28 0.04 19.71
CA THR A 189 29.49 1.17 19.19
C THR A 189 28.05 0.78 18.95
N ALA A 190 27.16 1.77 18.84
CA ALA A 190 25.77 1.55 18.49
C ALA A 190 25.28 2.70 17.60
N THR A 191 24.34 2.40 16.70
CA THR A 191 23.67 3.42 15.89
C THR A 191 22.17 3.14 15.80
N LYS A 192 21.38 4.21 15.65
CA LYS A 192 19.95 4.09 15.38
C LYS A 192 19.76 3.96 13.87
N ILE A 193 19.08 2.91 13.44
CA ILE A 193 18.67 2.70 12.05
C ILE A 193 17.15 2.86 11.92
N THR A 194 16.70 3.36 10.76
CA THR A 194 15.28 3.53 10.44
C THR A 194 14.97 2.83 9.13
N LYS A 195 14.41 1.62 9.21
CA LYS A 195 13.97 0.85 8.04
C LYS A 195 12.59 1.31 7.61
N LYS A 196 12.36 1.34 6.30
CA LYS A 196 11.06 1.71 5.73
C LYS A 196 10.62 0.69 4.70
N SER A 197 9.32 0.52 4.56
CA SER A 197 8.71 -0.34 3.55
C SER A 197 7.35 0.21 3.16
N SER A 198 7.12 0.35 1.87
CA SER A 198 5.93 0.91 1.27
C SER A 198 5.52 0.06 0.07
N TRP A 199 4.26 -0.33 -0.03
CA TRP A 199 3.69 -0.99 -1.21
C TRP A 199 2.59 -0.11 -1.79
N SER A 200 2.81 0.43 -3.00
CA SER A 200 1.74 1.14 -3.70
C SER A 200 0.69 0.15 -4.21
N VAL A 201 -0.60 0.48 -4.11
CA VAL A 201 -1.68 -0.38 -4.60
C VAL A 201 -2.47 0.31 -5.72
N THR A 202 -3.00 -0.49 -6.65
CA THR A 202 -3.78 0.03 -7.79
C THR A 202 -5.08 0.67 -7.33
N ASN A 203 -5.65 1.54 -8.18
CA ASN A 203 -6.99 2.11 -8.02
C ASN A 203 -7.21 2.87 -6.70
N LYS A 204 -6.14 3.31 -6.00
CA LYS A 204 -6.24 3.92 -4.67
C LYS A 204 -6.97 3.03 -3.65
N THR A 205 -6.85 1.70 -3.75
CA THR A 205 -7.56 0.78 -2.86
C THR A 205 -7.24 1.00 -1.37
N GLU A 206 -6.09 1.58 -1.03
CA GLU A 206 -5.71 1.97 0.32
C GLU A 206 -6.65 3.00 0.96
N SER A 207 -7.36 3.78 0.15
CA SER A 207 -8.38 4.70 0.65
C SER A 207 -9.66 3.97 1.07
N SER A 208 -9.98 2.86 0.41
CA SER A 208 -11.22 2.10 0.64
C SER A 208 -11.04 0.96 1.65
N PHE A 209 -9.83 0.44 1.80
CA PHE A 209 -9.54 -0.75 2.60
C PHE A 209 -8.38 -0.51 3.56
N CYS A 210 -8.50 -1.03 4.79
CA CYS A 210 -7.36 -1.21 5.68
C CYS A 210 -6.65 -2.52 5.29
N ILE A 211 -5.54 -2.40 4.57
CA ILE A 211 -4.80 -3.54 3.99
C ILE A 211 -3.61 -3.90 4.88
N GLU A 212 -3.57 -5.15 5.33
CA GLU A 212 -2.39 -5.78 5.93
C GLU A 212 -1.57 -6.46 4.82
N VAL A 213 -0.26 -6.23 4.79
CA VAL A 213 0.64 -6.84 3.81
C VAL A 213 1.30 -8.07 4.41
N LYS A 214 1.15 -9.23 3.76
CA LYS A 214 1.88 -10.46 4.07
C LYS A 214 2.90 -10.72 2.98
N ALA A 215 4.15 -10.36 3.27
CA ALA A 215 5.24 -10.41 2.30
C ALA A 215 6.60 -10.57 2.98
N GLY A 216 7.60 -11.02 2.23
CA GLY A 216 9.01 -10.82 2.59
C GLY A 216 9.48 -9.45 2.13
N ILE A 217 10.30 -8.76 2.94
CA ILE A 217 10.89 -7.46 2.56
C ILE A 217 12.26 -7.69 1.88
N PRO A 218 12.57 -7.02 0.75
CA PRO A 218 13.90 -7.01 0.16
C PRO A 218 14.99 -6.54 1.14
N ASN A 219 16.06 -7.33 1.27
CA ASN A 219 17.24 -7.03 2.07
C ASN A 219 18.47 -6.88 1.17
N ILE A 220 19.49 -6.20 1.69
CA ILE A 220 20.76 -5.99 1.00
C ILE A 220 21.78 -6.98 1.57
N LEU A 221 22.38 -7.78 0.70
CA LEU A 221 23.44 -8.73 1.05
C LEU A 221 24.71 -8.37 0.29
N GLU A 222 25.84 -8.32 1.01
CA GLU A 222 27.15 -8.21 0.39
C GLU A 222 27.68 -9.57 -0.05
N ILE A 223 28.20 -9.61 -1.27
CA ILE A 223 28.77 -10.79 -1.96
C ILE A 223 30.17 -10.44 -2.48
N SER A 224 30.94 -11.41 -2.96
CA SER A 224 32.32 -11.17 -3.43
C SER A 224 32.43 -10.13 -4.57
N GLY A 225 31.36 -9.93 -5.33
CA GLY A 225 31.29 -8.99 -6.46
C GLY A 225 30.60 -7.66 -6.17
N GLY A 226 30.23 -7.36 -4.91
CA GLY A 226 29.51 -6.15 -4.52
C GLY A 226 28.29 -6.46 -3.66
N PHE A 227 27.13 -5.90 -4.01
CA PHE A 227 25.89 -6.09 -3.27
C PHE A 227 24.81 -6.73 -4.14
N SER A 228 23.90 -7.46 -3.52
CA SER A 228 22.75 -8.10 -4.17
C SER A 228 21.51 -7.98 -3.29
N TYR A 229 20.33 -8.03 -3.89
CA TYR A 229 19.10 -8.17 -3.13
C TYR A 229 18.86 -9.62 -2.71
N THR A 230 18.28 -9.78 -1.52
CA THR A 230 17.82 -11.07 -0.99
C THR A 230 16.44 -10.91 -0.39
N MET A 231 15.69 -12.00 -0.27
CA MET A 231 14.35 -11.95 0.30
C MET A 231 14.34 -12.24 1.80
N GLY A 232 13.71 -11.34 2.57
CA GLY A 232 13.40 -11.59 3.97
C GLY A 232 12.31 -12.63 4.18
N THR A 233 12.18 -13.10 5.42
CA THR A 233 11.08 -13.99 5.82
C THR A 233 9.74 -13.25 5.71
N GLU A 234 8.71 -13.98 5.29
CA GLU A 234 7.35 -13.45 5.25
C GLU A 234 6.87 -13.07 6.66
N ARG A 235 6.31 -11.87 6.79
CA ARG A 235 5.64 -11.36 7.99
C ARG A 235 4.49 -10.46 7.60
N SER A 236 3.74 -10.03 8.61
CA SER A 236 2.67 -9.03 8.50
C SER A 236 3.21 -7.61 8.68
N TYR A 237 2.76 -6.72 7.80
CA TYR A 237 3.10 -5.30 7.80
C TYR A 237 1.86 -4.45 7.46
N THR A 238 1.94 -3.16 7.73
CA THR A 238 1.06 -2.17 7.12
C THR A 238 1.56 -1.82 5.71
N LEU A 239 0.69 -1.23 4.87
CA LEU A 239 1.10 -0.74 3.53
C LEU A 239 2.27 0.25 3.61
N GLU A 240 2.28 1.09 4.63
CA GLU A 240 3.38 2.00 5.00
C GLU A 240 3.92 1.56 6.35
N PHE A 241 5.13 1.02 6.39
CA PHE A 241 5.76 0.48 7.58
C PHE A 241 7.10 1.16 7.85
N THR A 242 7.34 1.54 9.10
CA THR A 242 8.62 2.08 9.56
C THR A 242 9.02 1.34 10.84
N GLU A 243 10.26 0.86 10.86
CA GLU A 243 10.89 0.24 12.02
C GLU A 243 12.11 1.06 12.41
N GLU A 244 12.12 1.56 13.64
CA GLU A 244 13.30 2.18 14.23
C GLU A 244 13.93 1.21 15.23
N LYS A 245 15.24 0.98 15.09
CA LYS A 245 15.98 0.07 15.95
C LYS A 245 17.35 0.62 16.25
N THR A 246 17.80 0.51 17.49
CA THR A 246 19.21 0.72 17.83
C THR A 246 19.95 -0.60 17.65
N GLU A 247 20.96 -0.61 16.78
CA GLU A 247 21.84 -1.75 16.59
C GLU A 247 23.19 -1.48 17.24
N SER A 248 23.61 -2.43 18.08
CA SER A 248 24.90 -2.41 18.77
C SER A 248 25.86 -3.39 18.11
N PHE A 249 27.12 -2.99 17.98
CA PHE A 249 28.18 -3.74 17.34
C PHE A 249 29.40 -3.79 18.27
N SER A 250 30.08 -4.94 18.25
CA SER A 250 31.31 -5.16 19.00
C SER A 250 32.32 -5.83 18.09
N PHE A 251 33.52 -5.24 17.98
CA PHE A 251 34.60 -5.75 17.16
C PHE A 251 35.88 -5.89 17.99
N THR A 252 36.69 -6.91 17.70
CA THR A 252 38.01 -7.05 18.30
C THR A 252 39.07 -6.43 17.39
N ILE A 253 39.80 -5.44 17.88
CA ILE A 253 40.92 -4.80 17.18
C ILE A 253 42.22 -5.37 17.71
N THR A 254 43.07 -5.83 16.79
CA THR A 254 44.43 -6.30 17.10
C THR A 254 45.43 -5.26 16.61
N VAL A 255 46.33 -4.83 17.50
CA VAL A 255 47.33 -3.79 17.21
C VAL A 255 48.72 -4.40 17.37
N PRO A 256 49.44 -4.68 16.26
CA PRO A 256 50.77 -5.29 16.33
C PRO A 256 51.82 -4.39 17.01
N PRO A 257 52.94 -4.97 17.49
CA PRO A 257 54.03 -4.22 18.10
C PRO A 257 54.57 -3.10 17.20
N GLY A 258 54.76 -1.90 17.77
CA GLY A 258 55.29 -0.73 17.05
C GLY A 258 54.35 -0.16 15.97
N LYS A 259 53.07 -0.55 15.95
CA LYS A 259 52.10 -0.11 14.94
C LYS A 259 51.03 0.82 15.48
N THR A 260 50.48 1.60 14.56
CA THR A 260 49.25 2.38 14.76
C THR A 260 48.16 1.78 13.89
N VAL A 261 46.97 1.62 14.44
CA VAL A 261 45.80 1.05 13.76
C VAL A 261 44.64 2.03 13.86
N ASP A 262 44.13 2.48 12.71
CA ASP A 262 42.89 3.25 12.60
C ASP A 262 41.74 2.29 12.32
N ALA A 263 40.77 2.25 13.23
CA ALA A 263 39.58 1.41 13.13
C ALA A 263 38.34 2.27 12.90
N ILE A 264 37.64 2.00 11.80
CA ILE A 264 36.45 2.75 11.37
C ILE A 264 35.30 1.77 11.24
N VAL A 265 34.23 1.96 12.01
CA VAL A 265 33.00 1.18 11.87
C VAL A 265 32.09 1.89 10.88
N THR A 266 31.69 1.17 9.84
CA THR A 266 30.81 1.67 8.79
C THR A 266 29.54 0.82 8.67
N ILE A 267 28.48 1.42 8.13
CA ILE A 267 27.25 0.71 7.78
C ILE A 267 26.78 1.18 6.41
N GLY A 268 26.46 0.22 5.53
CA GLY A 268 25.84 0.51 4.24
C GLY A 268 24.32 0.57 4.36
N TRP A 269 23.68 1.44 3.59
CA TRP A 269 22.23 1.49 3.41
C TRP A 269 21.86 1.73 1.95
N ALA A 270 20.67 1.32 1.55
CA ALA A 270 20.16 1.60 0.21
C ALA A 270 18.67 1.93 0.23
N ASN A 271 18.29 2.79 -0.71
CA ASN A 271 16.90 2.88 -1.16
C ASN A 271 16.62 1.69 -2.09
N ILE A 272 15.45 1.10 -1.93
CA ILE A 272 14.96 -0.01 -2.74
C ILE A 272 13.73 0.51 -3.47
N ASP A 273 13.72 0.40 -4.80
CA ASP A 273 12.59 0.79 -5.64
C ASP A 273 12.39 -0.32 -6.65
N LEU A 274 11.45 -1.23 -6.37
CA LEU A 274 11.25 -2.46 -7.15
C LEU A 274 9.78 -2.60 -7.55
N PRO A 275 9.46 -3.02 -8.79
CA PRO A 275 8.13 -3.47 -9.12
C PRO A 275 7.75 -4.71 -8.30
N TYR A 276 6.48 -4.82 -7.94
CA TYR A 276 5.92 -6.01 -7.31
C TYR A 276 4.59 -6.43 -7.92
N THR A 277 4.26 -7.70 -7.77
CA THR A 277 2.91 -8.24 -8.05
C THR A 277 2.38 -8.96 -6.82
N GLY A 278 1.07 -9.03 -6.66
CA GLY A 278 0.43 -9.73 -5.55
C GLY A 278 -1.07 -9.91 -5.75
N THR A 279 -1.75 -10.36 -4.71
CA THR A 279 -3.20 -10.55 -4.69
C THR A 279 -3.79 -9.88 -3.46
N VAL A 280 -4.76 -8.98 -3.68
CA VAL A 280 -5.59 -8.45 -2.59
C VAL A 280 -6.68 -9.47 -2.30
N LYS A 281 -6.82 -9.83 -1.02
CA LYS A 281 -7.80 -10.78 -0.51
C LYS A 281 -8.64 -10.12 0.57
N ILE A 282 -9.93 -9.99 0.31
CA ILE A 282 -10.92 -9.44 1.22
C ILE A 282 -11.73 -10.59 1.80
N THR A 283 -11.63 -10.80 3.11
CA THR A 283 -12.39 -11.84 3.81
C THR A 283 -13.57 -11.20 4.52
N CYS A 284 -14.78 -11.65 4.20
CA CYS A 284 -16.02 -11.16 4.79
C CYS A 284 -16.33 -11.87 6.13
N VAL A 285 -17.18 -11.26 6.96
CA VAL A 285 -17.62 -11.83 8.25
C VAL A 285 -18.31 -13.18 8.07
N ASN A 286 -19.01 -13.38 6.96
CA ASN A 286 -19.65 -14.65 6.59
C ASN A 286 -18.65 -15.73 6.09
N GLY A 287 -17.34 -15.46 6.09
CA GLY A 287 -16.28 -16.38 5.68
C GLY A 287 -16.04 -16.48 4.17
N SER A 288 -16.84 -15.80 3.34
CA SER A 288 -16.58 -15.69 1.90
C SER A 288 -15.39 -14.76 1.62
N VAL A 289 -14.82 -14.90 0.42
CA VAL A 289 -13.62 -14.18 0.01
C VAL A 289 -13.83 -13.57 -1.37
N LEU A 290 -13.53 -12.27 -1.49
CA LEU A 290 -13.30 -11.60 -2.77
C LEU A 290 -11.79 -11.42 -2.94
N GLN A 291 -11.26 -11.74 -4.11
CA GLN A 291 -9.84 -11.56 -4.40
C GLN A 291 -9.61 -11.10 -5.83
N PHE A 292 -8.58 -10.29 -6.02
CA PHE A 292 -8.17 -9.77 -7.31
C PHE A 292 -6.67 -9.55 -7.37
N PRO A 293 -6.05 -9.72 -8.55
CA PRO A 293 -4.63 -9.44 -8.73
C PRO A 293 -4.35 -7.94 -8.59
N THR A 294 -3.15 -7.61 -8.12
CA THR A 294 -2.65 -6.25 -8.07
C THR A 294 -1.15 -6.21 -8.40
N SER A 295 -0.68 -5.03 -8.79
CA SER A 295 0.73 -4.78 -9.08
C SER A 295 1.05 -3.34 -8.74
N GLY A 296 2.29 -3.09 -8.32
CA GLY A 296 2.69 -1.73 -7.99
C GLY A 296 4.20 -1.63 -7.84
N THR A 297 4.60 -0.66 -7.05
CA THR A 297 5.99 -0.36 -6.75
C THR A 297 6.19 -0.48 -5.25
N TYR A 298 7.18 -1.26 -4.87
CA TYR A 298 7.68 -1.33 -3.51
C TYR A 298 8.79 -0.29 -3.33
N LYS A 299 8.69 0.50 -2.27
CA LYS A 299 9.75 1.42 -1.85
C LYS A 299 10.23 1.08 -0.45
N GLY A 300 11.53 0.94 -0.29
CA GLY A 300 12.12 0.57 0.99
C GLY A 300 13.40 1.31 1.31
N ILE A 301 13.73 1.36 2.59
CA ILE A 301 15.07 1.71 3.08
C ILE A 301 15.53 0.55 3.95
N ASN A 302 16.69 0.00 3.63
CA ASN A 302 17.27 -1.10 4.39
C ASN A 302 18.79 -0.93 4.56
N TYR A 303 19.34 -1.67 5.50
CA TYR A 303 20.74 -1.56 5.93
C TYR A 303 21.46 -2.90 5.76
N THR A 304 22.73 -2.81 5.41
CA THR A 304 23.69 -3.92 5.48
C THR A 304 24.07 -4.22 6.92
N LYS A 305 24.83 -5.29 7.16
CA LYS A 305 25.51 -5.47 8.45
C LYS A 305 26.62 -4.44 8.57
N ALA A 306 26.80 -3.86 9.75
CA ALA A 306 27.94 -3.00 10.02
C ALA A 306 29.26 -3.77 9.87
N LYS A 307 30.29 -3.07 9.40
CA LYS A 307 31.63 -3.58 9.16
C LYS A 307 32.66 -2.71 9.84
N ILE A 308 33.83 -3.28 10.05
CA ILE A 308 34.99 -2.54 10.53
C ILE A 308 36.07 -2.54 9.46
N VAL A 309 36.56 -1.34 9.13
CA VAL A 309 37.70 -1.11 8.26
C VAL A 309 38.89 -0.79 9.15
N VAL A 310 39.99 -1.51 8.96
CA VAL A 310 41.19 -1.41 9.78
C VAL A 310 42.36 -1.03 8.89
N ASN A 311 42.95 0.13 9.15
CA ASN A 311 44.12 0.63 8.43
C ASN A 311 45.34 0.63 9.36
N GLU A 312 46.38 -0.12 9.01
CA GLU A 312 47.64 -0.14 9.76
C GLU A 312 48.64 0.85 9.17
N SER A 313 49.29 1.62 10.03
CA SER A 313 50.41 2.48 9.64
C SER A 313 51.60 2.30 10.60
N THR A 314 52.80 2.56 10.08
CA THR A 314 54.04 2.53 10.86
C THR A 314 54.41 3.96 11.22
N LYS A 315 54.52 4.27 12.51
CA LYS A 315 55.18 5.50 12.95
C LYS A 315 56.61 5.13 13.35
N MET A 316 57.61 5.74 12.71
CA MET A 316 59.00 5.57 13.14
C MET A 316 59.09 5.98 14.62
N LEU A 317 59.53 5.05 15.47
CA LEU A 317 60.01 5.39 16.80
C LEU A 317 61.06 6.49 16.64
N ALA A 318 60.86 7.65 17.27
CA ALA A 318 61.89 8.67 17.34
C ALA A 318 63.13 8.01 17.95
N ALA A 319 64.25 8.05 17.23
CA ALA A 319 65.52 7.51 17.72
C ALA A 319 65.85 8.19 19.06
N ASP A 320 66.14 7.37 20.05
CA ASP A 320 66.54 7.78 21.39
C ASP A 320 67.85 8.58 21.30
N PRO A 321 67.90 9.89 21.64
CA PRO A 321 69.13 10.66 21.52
C PRO A 321 69.95 10.52 22.80
N LYS A 322 70.45 9.32 23.12
CA LYS A 322 71.47 9.13 24.18
C LYS A 322 72.33 7.90 23.96
N ALA A 323 73.48 8.09 23.30
CA ALA A 323 74.76 7.50 23.68
C ALA A 323 75.87 8.01 22.74
N GLU A 324 76.66 8.98 23.22
CA GLU A 324 78.00 9.44 22.79
C GLU A 324 78.12 10.85 23.40
N ASN A 325 78.90 11.17 24.42
CA ASN A 325 80.21 10.70 24.83
C ASN A 325 80.41 10.95 26.34
N GLU A 326 80.99 9.99 27.04
CA GLU A 326 81.85 10.23 28.19
C GLU A 326 83.05 9.27 28.09
N VAL A 327 84.23 9.75 28.50
CA VAL A 327 85.55 9.08 28.57
C VAL A 327 86.30 9.07 27.21
N THR A 328 87.40 9.80 26.97
CA THR A 328 88.48 10.38 27.79
C THR A 328 89.11 11.56 27.05
#